data_AF-A0A821JEN4-F1
#
_entry.id   AF-A0A821JEN4-F1
#
_cell.length_a   1.000
_cell.length_b   1.000
_cell.length_c   1.000
_cell.angle_alpha   90.00
_cell.angle_beta   90.00
_cell.angle_gamma   90.00
#
_symmetry.space_group_name_H-M   'P 1'
#
loop_
_entity.id
_entity.type
_entity.pdbx_description
1 polymer ?
#
loop_
_entity_poly.entity_id
_entity_poly.type
_entity_poly.pdbx_seq_one_letter_code
_entity_poly.pdbx_strand_id
1 'polypeptide(L)' 'PKKRAEEIIAKLDVSGDKKLSKEEFINGCKNDPVIRNLLAPST' A
#
# COMPACT_ATOMS: atom_id res chain seq x y z
N PRO A 1 11.43 -11.33 1.75
CA PRO A 1 10.37 -10.72 2.60
C PRO A 1 10.34 -9.17 2.58
N LYS A 2 11.49 -8.48 2.59
CA LYS A 2 11.54 -6.99 2.58
C LYS A 2 11.21 -6.33 1.24
N LYS A 3 11.71 -6.89 0.13
CA LYS A 3 11.50 -6.32 -1.23
C LYS A 3 10.03 -6.13 -1.62
N ARG A 4 9.14 -7.04 -1.20
CA ARG A 4 7.71 -6.93 -1.53
C ARG A 4 7.04 -5.74 -0.84
N ALA A 5 7.41 -5.45 0.40
CA ALA A 5 6.86 -4.31 1.11
C ALA A 5 7.30 -2.99 0.46
N GLU A 6 8.57 -2.90 0.05
CA GLU A 6 9.12 -1.72 -0.65
C GLU A 6 8.43 -1.49 -1.99
N GLU A 7 8.21 -2.54 -2.79
CA GLU A 7 7.48 -2.45 -4.07
C GLU A 7 6.01 -2.05 -3.88
N ILE A 8 5.36 -2.55 -2.82
CA ILE A 8 3.97 -2.21 -2.48
C ILE A 8 3.87 -0.76 -2.04
N ILE A 9 4.76 -0.32 -1.14
CA ILE A 9 4.78 1.07 -0.66
C ILE A 9 5.08 2.01 -1.83
N ALA A 10 6.03 1.67 -2.70
CA ALA A 10 6.32 2.46 -3.90
C ALA A 10 5.15 2.53 -4.90
N LYS A 11 4.26 1.53 -4.92
CA LYS A 11 3.04 1.57 -5.73
C LYS A 11 1.92 2.41 -5.11
N LEU A 12 1.90 2.54 -3.79
CA LEU A 12 0.87 3.26 -3.05
C LEU A 12 1.22 4.73 -2.82
N ASP A 13 2.51 5.02 -2.70
CA ASP A 13 3.08 6.36 -2.56
C ASP A 13 3.01 7.09 -3.91
N VAL A 14 1.84 7.67 -4.18
CA VAL A 14 1.58 8.46 -5.39
C VAL A 14 2.25 9.84 -5.28
N SER A 15 2.38 10.37 -4.06
CA SER A 15 3.01 11.68 -3.83
C SER A 15 4.55 11.64 -3.92
N GLY A 16 5.16 10.46 -3.76
CA GLY A 16 6.61 10.27 -3.79
C GLY A 16 7.31 10.80 -2.55
N ASP A 17 6.58 11.01 -1.45
CA ASP A 17 7.11 11.57 -0.20
C ASP A 17 7.78 10.50 0.69
N LYS A 18 7.80 9.24 0.22
CA LYS A 18 8.29 8.05 0.91
C LYS A 18 7.54 7.74 2.21
N LYS A 19 6.36 8.30 2.37
CA LYS A 19 5.42 8.00 3.46
C LYS A 19 4.12 7.53 2.84
N LEU A 20 3.24 7.04 3.71
CA LEU A 20 1.91 6.61 3.28
C LEU A 20 0.89 7.36 4.12
N SER A 21 0.24 8.34 3.50
CA SER A 21 -0.87 9.03 4.13
C SER A 21 -2.10 8.10 4.21
N LYS A 22 -3.05 8.43 5.11
CA LYS A 22 -4.32 7.67 5.20
C LYS A 22 -5.06 7.62 3.87
N GLU A 23 -5.02 8.70 3.10
CA GLU A 23 -5.71 8.82 1.82
C GLU A 23 -5.07 7.94 0.76
N GLU A 24 -3.73 7.94 0.66
CA GLU A 24 -2.98 7.04 -0.21
C GLU A 24 -3.20 5.58 0.17
N PHE A 25 -3.24 5.27 1.47
CA PHE A 25 -3.55 3.93 1.93
C PHE A 25 -4.97 3.49 1.54
N ILE A 26 -5.97 4.35 1.72
CA ILE A 26 -7.36 4.01 1.39
C ILE A 26 -7.53 3.87 -0.13
N ASN A 27 -7.03 4.82 -0.92
CA ASN A 27 -7.12 4.78 -2.37
C ASN A 27 -6.35 3.58 -2.92
N GLY A 28 -5.16 3.32 -2.38
CA GLY A 28 -4.33 2.19 -2.72
C GLY A 28 -4.97 0.84 -2.40
N CYS A 29 -5.54 0.68 -1.20
CA CYS A 29 -6.27 -0.54 -0.83
C CYS A 29 -7.60 -0.71 -1.59
N LYS A 30 -8.23 0.38 -2.05
CA LYS A 30 -9.43 0.33 -2.90
C LYS A 30 -9.10 -0.12 -4.32
N ASN A 31 -7.98 0.37 -4.87
CA ASN A 31 -7.59 0.08 -6.24
C ASN A 31 -6.86 -1.26 -6.38
N ASP A 32 -6.19 -1.75 -5.33
CA ASP A 32 -5.44 -3.00 -5.38
C ASP A 32 -5.86 -3.97 -4.25
N PRO A 33 -6.66 -5.00 -4.57
CA PRO A 33 -7.13 -5.97 -3.59
C PRO A 33 -6.02 -6.87 -3.03
N VAL A 34 -4.89 -7.01 -3.74
CA VAL A 34 -3.72 -7.77 -3.27
C VAL A 34 -3.04 -7.00 -2.15
N ILE A 35 -2.86 -5.70 -2.31
CA ILE A 35 -2.29 -4.81 -1.29
C ILE A 35 -3.17 -4.79 -0.04
N ARG A 36 -4.48 -4.66 -0.22
CA ARG A 36 -5.45 -4.73 0.89
C ARG A 36 -5.28 -6.00 1.71
N ASN A 37 -5.19 -7.16 1.05
CA ASN A 37 -5.05 -8.45 1.73
C ASN A 37 -3.69 -8.65 2.41
N LEU A 38 -2.65 -7.97 1.93
CA LEU A 38 -1.30 -7.99 2.51
C LEU A 38 -1.15 -7.08 3.72
N LEU A 39 -1.76 -5.89 3.70
CA LEU A 39 -1.63 -4.89 4.76
C LEU A 39 -2.72 -5.01 5.83
N ALA A 40 -3.92 -5.43 5.45
CA ALA A 40 -5.05 -5.67 6.34
C ALA A 40 -5.68 -7.02 5.99
N PRO A 41 -5.02 -8.16 6.30
CA PRO A 41 -5.64 -9.46 6.16
C PRO A 41 -6.87 -9.51 7.07
N SER A 42 -8.06 -9.53 6.47
CA SER A 42 -9.32 -9.79 7.17
C SER A 42 -9.24 -11.19 7.76
N THR A 43 -8.95 -11.26 9.06
CA THR A 43 -8.99 -12.48 9.87
C THR A 43 -10.33 -12.54 10.59
#